data_AF-A0A6V7JSS3-F1
#
_entry.id   AF-A0A6V7JSS3-F1
#
_cell.length_a   1.000
_cell.length_b   1.000
_cell.length_c   1.000
_cell.angle_alpha   90.00
_cell.angle_beta   90.00
_cell.angle_gamma   90.00
#
_symmetry.space_group_name_H-M   'P 1'
#
loop_
_entity.id
_entity.type
_entity.pdbx_description
1 polymer ?
#
loop_
_entity_poly.entity_id
_entity_poly.type
_entity_poly.pdbx_seq_one_letter_code
_entity_poly.pdbx_strand_id
1 'polypeptide(L)'
;IAHVEELPGSQHVLCVWICGREAAQMELCSDEEVVESITRTLRQFTGDPTLPYPSNLLRSKWCMDPHFAGAYSYMAMDSTVGHQCDLSNPIP
;
A
#
# COMPACT_ATOMS: atom_id res chain seq x y z
N ILE A 1 -6.16 6.10 3.87
CA ILE A 1 -7.13 5.78 2.77
C ILE A 1 -6.70 4.46 2.16
N ALA A 2 -7.65 3.56 1.88
CA ALA A 2 -7.39 2.33 1.17
C ALA A 2 -8.32 2.22 -0.05
N HIS A 3 -7.82 1.68 -1.16
CA HIS A 3 -8.57 1.47 -2.40
C HIS A 3 -8.38 0.03 -2.87
N VAL A 4 -9.46 -0.64 -3.25
CA VAL A 4 -9.45 -2.02 -3.75
C VAL A 4 -9.95 -2.00 -5.18
N GLU A 5 -9.20 -2.62 -6.08
CA GLU A 5 -9.54 -2.71 -7.50
C GLU A 5 -9.21 -4.08 -8.09
N GLU A 6 -9.92 -4.46 -9.15
CA GLU A 6 -9.56 -5.61 -9.96
C GLU A 6 -8.33 -5.27 -10.80
N LEU A 7 -7.35 -6.19 -10.85
CA LEU A 7 -6.15 -5.97 -11.66
C LEU A 7 -6.50 -6.06 -13.15
N PRO A 8 -6.24 -5.02 -13.96
CA PRO A 8 -6.48 -5.09 -15.40
C PRO A 8 -5.73 -6.25 -16.04
N GLY A 9 -6.47 -7.10 -16.77
CA GLY A 9 -5.91 -8.29 -17.42
C GLY A 9 -5.93 -9.57 -16.56
N SER A 10 -6.48 -9.53 -15.34
CA SER A 10 -6.69 -10.71 -14.50
C SER A 10 -8.12 -10.73 -13.93
N GLN A 11 -8.75 -11.91 -13.92
CA GLN A 11 -10.06 -12.14 -13.28
C GLN A 11 -9.93 -12.73 -11.87
N HIS A 12 -8.71 -12.91 -11.38
CA HIS A 12 -8.42 -13.63 -10.13
C HIS A 12 -7.49 -12.88 -9.19
N VAL A 13 -7.23 -11.60 -9.49
CA VAL A 13 -6.31 -10.78 -8.70
C VAL A 13 -7.00 -9.47 -8.34
N LEU A 14 -7.02 -9.18 -7.04
CA LEU A 14 -7.38 -7.88 -6.51
C LEU A 14 -6.10 -7.14 -6.12
N CYS A 15 -6.02 -5.86 -6.47
CA CYS A 15 -4.99 -4.95 -6.02
C CYS A 15 -5.55 -4.07 -4.91
N VAL A 16 -4.77 -3.89 -3.84
CA VAL A 16 -5.15 -3.05 -2.71
C VAL A 16 -4.08 -2.00 -2.50
N TRP A 17 -4.47 -0.73 -2.62
CA TRP A 17 -3.63 0.43 -2.34
C TRP A 17 -3.86 0.90 -0.92
N ILE A 18 -2.77 1.12 -0.18
CA ILE A 18 -2.82 1.68 1.16
C ILE A 18 -1.82 2.83 1.23
N CYS A 19 -2.28 3.95 1.75
CA CYS A 19 -1.49 5.16 1.87
C CYS A 19 -1.58 5.73 3.29
N GLY A 20 -0.56 6.50 3.67
CA GLY A 20 -0.46 7.13 4.98
C GLY A 20 0.31 6.29 5.98
N ARG A 21 0.14 6.60 7.27
CA ARG A 21 0.82 5.90 8.37
C ARG A 21 0.42 4.42 8.43
N GLU A 22 -0.80 4.13 8.03
CA GLU A 22 -1.40 2.81 7.98
C GLU A 22 -0.66 1.90 6.99
N ALA A 23 -0.07 2.45 5.92
CA ALA A 23 0.76 1.66 5.00
C ALA A 23 2.00 1.11 5.72
N ALA A 24 2.73 1.98 6.44
CA ALA A 24 3.90 1.57 7.21
C ALA A 24 3.54 0.60 8.35
N GLN A 25 2.38 0.78 9.00
CA GLN A 25 1.90 -0.17 10.01
C GLN A 25 1.54 -1.52 9.37
N MET A 26 0.91 -1.52 8.20
CA MET A 26 0.57 -2.77 7.51
C MET A 26 1.82 -3.55 7.10
N GLU A 27 2.96 -2.91 6.80
CA GLU A 27 4.22 -3.63 6.52
C GLU A 27 4.73 -4.48 7.69
N LEU A 28 4.33 -4.12 8.93
CA LEU A 28 4.72 -4.82 10.17
C LEU A 28 3.80 -6.01 10.50
N CYS A 29 2.61 -6.07 9.92
CA CYS A 29 1.68 -7.19 10.12
C CYS A 29 2.19 -8.47 9.46
N SER A 30 1.84 -9.63 10.01
CA SER A 30 2.08 -10.92 9.35
C SER A 30 1.19 -11.08 8.11
N ASP A 31 1.56 -11.99 7.21
CA ASP A 31 0.74 -12.25 6.02
C ASP A 31 -0.63 -12.84 6.41
N GLU A 32 -0.69 -13.65 7.47
CA GLU A 32 -1.93 -14.22 8.00
C GLU A 32 -2.88 -13.15 8.53
N GLU A 33 -2.36 -12.17 9.27
CA GLU A 33 -3.17 -11.05 9.78
C GLU A 33 -3.77 -10.24 8.63
N VAL A 34 -2.97 -9.97 7.59
CA VAL A 34 -3.42 -9.23 6.40
C VAL A 34 -4.48 -10.03 5.63
N VAL A 35 -4.23 -11.32 5.38
CA VAL A 35 -5.14 -12.22 4.67
C VAL A 35 -6.47 -12.38 5.40
N GLU A 36 -6.46 -12.54 6.72
CA GLU A 36 -7.68 -12.61 7.52
C GLU A 36 -8.45 -11.29 7.48
N SER A 37 -7.75 -10.17 7.67
CA SER A 37 -8.38 -8.84 7.70
C SER A 37 -9.02 -8.48 6.36
N ILE A 38 -8.33 -8.70 5.24
CA ILE A 38 -8.87 -8.41 3.90
C ILE A 38 -10.04 -9.33 3.56
N THR A 39 -9.96 -10.62 3.88
CA THR A 39 -11.03 -11.58 3.60
C THR A 39 -12.28 -11.23 4.41
N ARG A 40 -12.13 -10.93 5.70
CA ARG A 40 -13.22 -10.47 6.55
C ARG A 40 -13.87 -9.20 6.01
N THR A 41 -13.05 -8.24 5.57
CA THR A 41 -13.53 -6.98 4.98
C THR A 41 -14.35 -7.25 3.72
N LEU A 42 -13.83 -8.06 2.79
CA LEU A 42 -14.53 -8.42 1.57
C LEU A 42 -15.87 -9.12 1.86
N ARG A 43 -15.88 -10.14 2.73
CA ARG A 43 -17.11 -10.84 3.14
C ARG A 43 -18.17 -9.88 3.71
N GLN A 44 -17.77 -8.88 4.49
CA GLN A 44 -18.69 -7.89 5.04
C GLN A 44 -19.29 -6.98 3.97
N PHE A 45 -18.47 -6.49 3.03
CA PHE A 45 -18.93 -5.57 1.98
C PHE A 45 -19.70 -6.27 0.86
N THR A 46 -19.37 -7.52 0.52
CA THR A 46 -20.11 -8.31 -0.48
C THR A 46 -21.34 -9.01 0.11
N GLY A 47 -21.37 -9.21 1.43
CA GLY A 47 -22.40 -10.02 2.09
C GLY A 47 -22.26 -11.53 1.87
N ASP A 48 -21.16 -11.98 1.27
CA ASP A 48 -20.90 -13.39 1.00
C ASP A 48 -19.89 -13.96 1.99
N PRO A 49 -20.31 -14.76 3.00
CA PRO A 49 -19.40 -15.35 3.96
C PRO A 49 -18.58 -16.51 3.39
N THR A 50 -18.93 -17.03 2.20
CA THR A 50 -18.28 -18.19 1.59
C THR A 50 -17.05 -17.82 0.76
N LEU A 51 -16.78 -16.52 0.55
CA LEU A 51 -15.58 -16.06 -0.14
C LEU A 51 -14.33 -16.73 0.44
N PRO A 52 -13.51 -17.40 -0.39
CA PRO A 52 -12.33 -18.10 0.08
C PRO A 52 -11.24 -17.11 0.48
N TYR A 53 -10.27 -17.61 1.25
CA TYR A 53 -9.02 -16.89 1.44
C TYR A 53 -8.26 -16.80 0.11
N PRO A 54 -7.51 -15.70 -0.13
CA PRO A 54 -6.62 -15.61 -1.28
C PRO A 54 -5.57 -16.72 -1.24
N SER A 55 -5.32 -17.36 -2.39
CA SER A 55 -4.32 -18.42 -2.51
C SER A 55 -2.88 -17.91 -2.39
N ASN A 56 -2.64 -16.64 -2.72
CA ASN A 56 -1.34 -15.98 -2.65
C ASN A 56 -1.52 -14.52 -2.23
N LEU A 57 -0.51 -13.99 -1.53
CA LEU A 57 -0.40 -12.57 -1.21
C LEU A 57 0.94 -12.04 -1.75
N LEU A 58 0.87 -10.97 -2.52
CA LEU A 58 2.04 -10.16 -2.85
C LEU A 58 1.85 -8.78 -2.20
N ARG A 59 2.80 -8.39 -1.35
CA ARG A 59 2.74 -7.16 -0.57
C ARG A 59 4.07 -6.43 -0.65
N SER A 60 4.03 -5.15 -1.00
CA SER A 60 5.20 -4.29 -0.97
C SER A 60 5.59 -3.94 0.47
N LYS A 61 6.89 -3.67 0.67
CA LYS A 61 7.44 -3.15 1.94
C LYS A 61 8.33 -1.92 1.69
N TRP A 62 7.80 -0.95 0.97
CA TRP A 62 8.57 0.20 0.49
C TRP A 62 9.14 1.04 1.64
N CYS A 63 8.41 1.19 2.74
CA CYS A 63 8.88 1.96 3.90
C CYS A 63 10.02 1.25 4.63
N MET A 64 9.95 -0.07 4.78
CA MET A 64 10.96 -0.87 5.48
C MET A 64 12.15 -1.29 4.61
N ASP A 65 12.04 -1.20 3.28
CA ASP A 65 13.16 -1.53 2.39
C ASP A 65 14.26 -0.45 2.48
N PRO A 66 15.49 -0.81 2.90
CA PRO A 66 16.57 0.16 3.08
C PRO A 66 17.03 0.84 1.79
N HIS A 67 16.69 0.30 0.61
CA HIS A 67 17.04 0.91 -0.68
C HIS A 67 15.99 1.91 -1.16
N PHE A 68 14.79 1.91 -0.57
CA PHE A 68 13.69 2.81 -0.95
C PHE A 68 13.32 3.78 0.17
N ALA A 69 13.24 3.30 1.41
CA ALA A 69 12.91 4.08 2.61
C ALA A 69 11.58 4.87 2.51
N GLY A 70 10.66 4.40 1.67
CA GLY A 70 9.43 5.08 1.29
C GLY A 70 9.02 4.77 -0.14
N ALA A 71 7.77 5.10 -0.50
CA ALA A 71 7.25 4.85 -1.85
C ALA A 71 7.59 5.98 -2.83
N TYR A 72 7.31 7.22 -2.45
CA TYR A 72 7.54 8.42 -3.26
C TYR A 72 7.54 9.66 -2.35
N SER A 73 8.13 10.76 -2.84
CA SER A 73 8.10 12.05 -2.15
C SER A 73 6.72 12.70 -2.22
N TYR A 74 6.41 13.55 -1.24
CA TYR A 74 5.21 14.38 -1.24
C TYR A 74 5.52 15.74 -0.60
N MET A 75 4.66 16.72 -0.87
CA MET A 75 4.76 18.06 -0.28
C MET A 75 4.18 18.05 1.14
N ALA A 76 5.03 18.03 2.16
CA ALA A 76 4.59 18.18 3.54
C ALA A 76 4.13 19.63 3.83
N MET A 77 3.48 19.86 4.97
CA MET A 77 2.92 21.19 5.31
C MET A 77 3.96 22.32 5.26
N ASP A 78 5.21 22.02 5.61
CA ASP A 78 6.33 22.97 5.60
C ASP A 78 7.17 22.89 4.32
N SER A 79 6.77 22.08 3.34
CA SER A 79 7.49 21.97 2.07
C SER A 79 7.08 23.07 1.10
N THR A 80 8.06 23.57 0.35
CA THR A 80 7.84 24.51 -0.75
C THR A 80 8.37 23.93 -2.06
N VAL A 81 7.91 24.45 -3.20
CA VAL A 81 8.45 24.06 -4.51
C VAL A 81 9.96 24.34 -4.58
N GLY A 82 10.45 25.33 -3.82
CA GLY A 82 11.88 25.61 -3.66
C GLY A 82 12.68 24.38 -3.22
N HIS A 83 12.18 23.60 -2.26
CA HIS A 83 12.87 22.38 -1.82
C HIS A 83 13.02 21.33 -2.93
N GLN A 84 12.06 21.26 -3.87
CA GLN A 84 12.20 20.35 -5.03
C GLN A 84 13.24 20.88 -6.01
N CYS A 85 13.27 22.19 -6.24
CA CYS A 85 14.32 22.82 -7.06
C CYS A 85 15.70 22.64 -6.44
N ASP A 86 15.83 22.71 -5.11
CA ASP A 86 17.09 22.52 -4.41
C ASP A 86 17.68 21.12 -4.66
N LEU A 87 16.84 20.07 -4.70
CA LEU A 87 17.28 18.71 -5.04
C LEU A 87 17.80 18.58 -6.49
N SER A 88 17.40 19.49 -7.38
CA SER A 88 17.86 19.50 -8.77
C SER A 88 19.18 20.25 -8.97
N ASN A 89 19.60 21.06 -7.99
CA ASN A 89 20.82 21.82 -8.06
C ASN A 89 22.04 20.93 -7.73
N PRO A 90 23.14 21.05 -8.49
CA PRO A 90 24.37 20.33 -8.15
C PRO A 90 24.96 20.87 -6.85
N ILE A 91 25.62 19.99 -6.10
CA ILE A 91 26.51 20.42 -5.02
C ILE A 91 27.77 21.11 -5.60
N PRO A 92 28.41 22.04 -4.86
CA PRO A 92 29.66 22.68 -5.29
C PRO A 92 30.78 21.70 -5.61
#